data_AF-A0A1Y3ASM0-F1
#
_entry.id   AF-A0A1Y3ASM0-F1
#
_cell.length_a   1.000
_cell.length_b   1.000
_cell.length_c   1.000
_cell.angle_alpha   90.00
_cell.angle_beta   90.00
_cell.angle_gamma   90.00
#
_symmetry.space_group_name_H-M   'P 1'
#
loop_
_entity.id
_entity.type
_entity.pdbx_description
1 polymer ?
#
loop_
_entity_poly.entity_id
_entity_poly.type
_entity_poly.pdbx_seq_one_letter_code
_entity_poly.pdbx_strand_id
1 'polypeptide(L)'
;MCGEIGVLATATLIYHYQNKDYGQLLRNILSFHPNVCCIESNLPDEVLYGRAGYLYTLLFLRSKIPNLHSTITDHMIRQVICAILDSGKKTSQNLHSKWPLTYVWHDKPYVGGAHGYGGILYMLLEAVEHIGSEELVNLIRPTLDMIVDQQFSSGNFPPCLGETDDKLLHWCHGGPGLVYLLATAESIFNDGKYLQAALKAGNDIWQRGLLRKGYGLCHGTTGNAYAFLRLYRLTNDERHLHRAIKFTEWCCHYGQHGCRTPDRPYSLMEGMAGTLYFFLDIINPFEARFPAFQL
;
A
#
# COMPACT_ATOMS: atom_id res chain seq x y z
N MET A 1 2.51 -7.96 6.10
CA MET A 1 3.68 -8.48 5.36
C MET A 1 4.73 -9.15 6.24
N CYS A 2 5.02 -8.62 7.43
CA CYS A 2 6.22 -9.00 8.19
C CYS A 2 5.95 -9.91 9.42
N GLY A 3 4.84 -10.64 9.45
CA GLY A 3 4.44 -11.45 10.61
C GLY A 3 3.80 -12.77 10.23
N GLU A 4 3.51 -13.59 11.25
CA GLU A 4 2.93 -14.95 11.11
C GLU A 4 1.65 -14.97 10.28
N ILE A 5 0.82 -13.92 10.40
CA ILE A 5 -0.42 -13.76 9.65
C ILE A 5 -0.20 -13.87 8.14
N GLY A 6 0.91 -13.34 7.60
CA GLY A 6 1.22 -13.47 6.17
C GLY A 6 1.51 -14.90 5.74
N VAL A 7 2.17 -15.68 6.60
CA VAL A 7 2.45 -17.11 6.36
C VAL A 7 1.15 -17.90 6.40
N LEU A 8 0.32 -17.66 7.41
CA LEU A 8 -0.98 -18.32 7.57
C LEU A 8 -1.92 -17.99 6.40
N ALA A 9 -1.99 -16.73 5.95
CA ALA A 9 -2.82 -16.31 4.83
C ALA A 9 -2.38 -16.97 3.52
N THR A 10 -1.07 -17.01 3.28
CA THR A 10 -0.51 -17.68 2.09
C THR A 10 -0.80 -19.18 2.12
N ALA A 11 -0.58 -19.85 3.27
CA ALA A 11 -0.89 -21.26 3.45
C ALA A 11 -2.41 -21.54 3.27
N THR A 12 -3.27 -20.65 3.76
CA THR A 12 -4.73 -20.73 3.60
C THR A 12 -5.11 -20.75 2.12
N LEU A 13 -4.53 -19.86 1.30
CA LEU A 13 -4.77 -19.86 -0.15
C LEU A 13 -4.24 -21.09 -0.85
N ILE A 14 -3.02 -21.53 -0.53
CA ILE A 14 -2.46 -22.76 -1.10
C ILE A 14 -3.37 -23.95 -0.79
N TYR A 15 -3.86 -24.06 0.45
CA TYR A 15 -4.75 -25.15 0.86
C TYR A 15 -6.09 -25.06 0.14
N HIS A 16 -6.67 -23.86 0.02
CA HIS A 16 -7.89 -23.65 -0.77
C HIS A 16 -7.73 -24.14 -2.21
N TYR A 17 -6.69 -23.70 -2.93
CA TYR A 17 -6.45 -24.12 -4.32
C TYR A 17 -6.12 -25.61 -4.48
N GLN A 18 -5.64 -26.25 -3.42
CA GLN A 18 -5.41 -27.69 -3.37
C GLN A 18 -6.63 -28.49 -2.87
N ASN A 19 -7.77 -27.85 -2.62
CA ASN A 19 -8.97 -28.45 -2.03
C ASN A 19 -8.68 -29.16 -0.67
N LYS A 20 -7.79 -28.59 0.15
CA LYS A 20 -7.45 -29.07 1.50
C LYS A 20 -8.15 -28.23 2.57
N ASP A 21 -8.39 -28.82 3.74
CA ASP A 21 -8.96 -28.10 4.89
C ASP A 21 -7.99 -27.05 5.45
N TYR A 22 -8.38 -25.78 5.34
CA TYR A 22 -7.64 -24.63 5.88
C TYR A 22 -8.30 -24.03 7.13
N GLY A 23 -9.33 -24.66 7.69
CA GLY A 23 -10.13 -24.09 8.79
C GLY A 23 -9.30 -23.74 10.02
N GLN A 24 -8.28 -24.53 10.36
CA GLN A 24 -7.37 -24.21 11.47
C GLN A 24 -6.47 -23.00 11.18
N LEU A 25 -5.98 -22.86 9.94
CA LEU A 25 -5.16 -21.71 9.55
C LEU A 25 -5.97 -20.42 9.65
N LEU A 26 -7.23 -20.46 9.19
CA LEU A 26 -8.15 -19.33 9.31
C LEU A 26 -8.44 -18.98 10.77
N ARG A 27 -8.70 -19.97 11.64
CA ARG A 27 -8.86 -19.73 13.09
C ARG A 27 -7.64 -19.07 13.71
N ASN A 28 -6.42 -19.49 13.33
CA ASN A 28 -5.18 -18.88 13.82
C ASN A 28 -5.01 -17.43 13.33
N ILE A 29 -5.45 -17.09 12.11
CA ILE A 29 -5.46 -15.70 11.65
C ILE A 29 -6.44 -14.88 12.49
N LEU A 30 -7.65 -15.40 12.69
CA LEU A 30 -8.70 -14.68 13.42
C LEU A 30 -8.44 -14.57 14.92
N SER A 31 -7.56 -15.40 15.51
CA SER A 31 -7.17 -15.25 16.91
C SER A 31 -6.38 -13.96 17.20
N PHE A 32 -5.83 -13.30 16.18
CA PHE A 32 -5.20 -11.98 16.35
C PHE A 32 -6.23 -10.83 16.44
N HIS A 33 -7.47 -11.07 16.00
CA HIS A 33 -8.52 -10.05 15.90
C HIS A 33 -8.76 -9.27 17.19
N PRO A 34 -8.87 -9.89 18.39
CA PRO A 34 -9.11 -9.15 19.62
C PRO A 34 -7.98 -8.16 19.96
N ASN A 35 -6.72 -8.56 19.74
CA ASN A 35 -5.57 -7.68 19.99
C ASN A 35 -5.49 -6.55 18.94
N VAL A 36 -5.77 -6.85 17.67
CA VAL A 36 -5.79 -5.84 16.60
C VAL A 36 -6.85 -4.76 16.87
N CYS A 37 -8.03 -5.15 17.33
CA CYS A 37 -9.13 -4.22 17.60
C CYS A 37 -9.03 -3.51 18.96
N CYS A 38 -8.09 -3.91 19.83
CA CYS A 38 -7.85 -3.27 21.12
C CYS A 38 -7.11 -1.94 20.93
N ILE A 39 -7.72 -0.84 21.39
CA ILE A 39 -7.18 0.52 21.28
C ILE A 39 -6.06 0.79 22.30
N GLU A 40 -6.00 0.00 23.37
CA GLU A 40 -4.91 0.03 24.36
C GLU A 40 -3.70 -0.80 23.91
N SER A 41 -3.80 -1.57 22.82
CA SER A 41 -2.65 -2.33 22.32
C SER A 41 -1.60 -1.41 21.70
N ASN A 42 -0.33 -1.77 21.89
CA ASN A 42 0.82 -1.07 21.30
C ASN A 42 1.02 -1.38 19.81
N LEU A 43 0.01 -1.96 19.14
CA LEU A 43 0.10 -2.23 17.70
C LEU A 43 0.12 -0.91 16.92
N PRO A 44 1.03 -0.75 15.94
CA PRO A 44 0.97 0.38 15.03
C PRO A 44 -0.19 0.21 14.04
N ASP A 45 -0.47 1.23 13.24
CA ASP A 45 -1.54 1.19 12.25
C ASP A 45 -1.05 0.89 10.83
N GLU A 46 0.26 0.97 10.58
CA GLU A 46 0.85 0.85 9.25
C GLU A 46 0.82 -0.56 8.64
N VAL A 47 1.26 -0.71 7.39
CA VAL A 47 0.96 -1.89 6.57
C VAL A 47 1.87 -3.08 6.88
N LEU A 48 3.12 -2.85 7.30
CA LEU A 48 4.09 -3.93 7.44
C LEU A 48 3.82 -4.77 8.71
N TYR A 49 3.54 -4.08 9.83
CA TYR A 49 3.44 -4.61 11.19
C TYR A 49 2.11 -4.25 11.89
N GLY A 50 1.32 -3.35 11.31
CA GLY A 50 0.16 -2.77 11.98
C GLY A 50 -1.22 -3.26 11.51
N ARG A 51 -2.24 -2.57 12.02
CA ARG A 51 -3.66 -2.86 11.78
C ARG A 51 -4.03 -2.83 10.30
N ALA A 52 -3.46 -1.93 9.49
CA ALA A 52 -3.73 -1.88 8.05
C ALA A 52 -3.24 -3.15 7.33
N GLY A 53 -2.12 -3.75 7.76
CA GLY A 53 -1.63 -5.02 7.23
C GLY A 53 -2.54 -6.21 7.57
N TYR A 54 -3.18 -6.17 8.74
CA TYR A 54 -4.20 -7.15 9.11
C TYR A 54 -5.49 -6.96 8.31
N LEU A 55 -5.95 -5.71 8.14
CA LEU A 55 -7.08 -5.37 7.29
C LEU A 55 -6.89 -5.89 5.85
N TYR A 56 -5.71 -5.64 5.26
CA TYR A 56 -5.33 -6.22 3.96
C TYR A 56 -5.53 -7.73 3.92
N THR A 57 -5.10 -8.45 4.96
CA THR A 57 -5.21 -9.92 5.01
C THR A 57 -6.66 -10.39 4.97
N LEU A 58 -7.55 -9.73 5.75
CA LEU A 58 -8.97 -10.08 5.78
C LEU A 58 -9.63 -9.86 4.41
N LEU A 59 -9.36 -8.71 3.79
CA LEU A 59 -9.90 -8.34 2.48
C LEU A 59 -9.36 -9.26 1.37
N PHE A 60 -8.06 -9.55 1.39
CA PHE A 60 -7.40 -10.41 0.42
C PHE A 60 -7.92 -11.84 0.45
N LEU A 61 -8.11 -12.42 1.65
CA LEU A 61 -8.67 -13.76 1.75
C LEU A 61 -10.13 -13.80 1.27
N ARG A 62 -10.94 -12.78 1.61
CA ARG A 62 -12.31 -12.66 1.10
C ARG A 62 -12.36 -12.52 -0.43
N SER A 63 -11.42 -11.80 -1.04
CA SER A 63 -11.42 -11.60 -2.49
C SER A 63 -10.98 -12.84 -3.28
N LYS A 64 -10.21 -13.75 -2.66
CA LYS A 64 -9.68 -14.95 -3.33
C LYS A 64 -10.42 -16.24 -2.99
N ILE A 65 -11.10 -16.33 -1.85
CA ILE A 65 -11.81 -17.54 -1.43
C ILE A 65 -13.33 -17.28 -1.45
N PRO A 66 -14.09 -17.98 -2.31
CA PRO A 66 -15.54 -17.85 -2.35
C PRO A 66 -16.20 -18.17 -1.00
N ASN A 67 -17.30 -17.48 -0.68
CA ASN A 67 -18.12 -17.69 0.52
C ASN A 67 -17.44 -17.41 1.86
N LEU A 68 -16.27 -16.77 1.89
CA LEU A 68 -15.57 -16.44 3.13
C LEU A 68 -16.25 -15.34 3.96
N HIS A 69 -17.23 -14.63 3.39
CA HIS A 69 -18.02 -13.57 4.04
C HIS A 69 -18.74 -14.04 5.32
N SER A 70 -19.07 -15.33 5.44
CA SER A 70 -19.67 -15.90 6.65
C SER A 70 -18.69 -16.04 7.81
N THR A 71 -17.39 -16.15 7.52
CA THR A 71 -16.34 -16.36 8.51
C THR A 71 -15.58 -15.06 8.80
N ILE A 72 -15.19 -14.34 7.74
CA ILE A 72 -14.65 -12.98 7.82
C ILE A 72 -15.81 -12.01 7.56
N THR A 73 -16.53 -11.67 8.61
CA THR A 73 -17.77 -10.88 8.51
C THR A 73 -17.47 -9.40 8.26
N ASP A 74 -18.46 -8.68 7.72
CA ASP A 74 -18.39 -7.22 7.57
C ASP A 74 -18.21 -6.52 8.93
N HIS A 75 -18.77 -7.10 9.99
CA HIS A 75 -18.58 -6.62 11.36
C HIS A 75 -17.10 -6.67 11.78
N MET A 76 -16.39 -7.76 11.46
CA MET A 76 -14.96 -7.86 11.77
C MET A 76 -14.14 -6.82 11.00
N ILE A 77 -14.40 -6.64 9.71
CA ILE A 77 -13.72 -5.61 8.92
C ILE A 77 -13.98 -4.22 9.50
N ARG A 78 -15.25 -3.92 9.83
CA ARG A 78 -15.65 -2.67 10.46
C ARG A 78 -14.93 -2.44 11.79
N GLN A 79 -14.77 -3.46 12.63
CA GLN A 79 -14.04 -3.34 13.90
C GLN A 79 -12.57 -2.93 13.70
N VAL A 80 -11.88 -3.50 12.70
CA VAL A 80 -10.49 -3.13 12.38
C VAL A 80 -10.42 -1.68 11.87
N ILE A 81 -11.37 -1.28 11.02
CA ILE A 81 -11.49 0.11 10.53
C ILE A 81 -11.69 1.07 11.71
N CYS A 82 -12.62 0.79 12.61
CA CYS A 82 -12.85 1.60 13.81
C CYS A 82 -11.57 1.73 14.63
N ALA A 83 -10.84 0.63 14.85
CA ALA A 83 -9.60 0.64 15.63
C ALA A 83 -8.53 1.56 14.98
N ILE A 84 -8.39 1.54 13.65
CA ILE A 84 -7.48 2.43 12.91
C ILE A 84 -7.91 3.90 13.02
N LEU A 85 -9.21 4.19 12.88
CA LEU A 85 -9.74 5.56 12.97
C LEU A 85 -9.64 6.11 14.40
N ASP A 86 -9.97 5.31 15.40
CA ASP A 86 -9.92 5.69 16.80
C ASP A 86 -8.47 5.90 17.28
N SER A 87 -7.55 5.03 16.86
CA SER A 87 -6.10 5.23 17.06
C SER A 87 -5.62 6.55 16.46
N GLY A 88 -6.00 6.83 15.20
CA GLY A 88 -5.62 8.06 14.50
C GLY A 88 -6.17 9.33 15.16
N LYS A 89 -7.43 9.31 15.60
CA LYS A 89 -8.07 10.41 16.34
C LYS A 89 -7.39 10.64 17.70
N LYS A 90 -7.17 9.57 18.46
CA LYS A 90 -6.51 9.63 19.77
C LYS A 90 -5.10 10.20 19.66
N THR A 91 -4.32 9.74 18.68
CA THR A 91 -2.97 10.23 18.43
C THR A 91 -2.99 11.70 18.01
N SER A 92 -3.94 12.10 17.15
CA SER A 92 -4.10 13.52 16.78
C SER A 92 -4.37 14.40 18.00
N GLN A 93 -5.30 13.99 18.86
CA GLN A 93 -5.64 14.71 20.10
C GLN A 93 -4.44 14.81 21.05
N ASN A 94 -3.75 13.69 21.30
CA ASN A 94 -2.60 13.62 22.20
C ASN A 94 -1.44 14.51 21.73
N LEU A 95 -1.24 14.63 20.42
CA LEU A 95 -0.19 15.46 19.83
C LEU A 95 -0.65 16.89 19.53
N HIS A 96 -1.88 17.27 19.88
CA HIS A 96 -2.49 18.54 19.51
C HIS A 96 -2.36 18.86 18.01
N SER A 97 -2.47 17.82 17.18
CA SER A 97 -2.33 17.92 15.73
C SER A 97 -3.52 18.64 15.11
N LYS A 98 -3.28 19.35 14.01
CA LYS A 98 -4.35 19.94 13.19
C LYS A 98 -4.97 18.93 12.21
N TRP A 99 -4.38 17.75 12.07
CA TRP A 99 -4.83 16.71 11.17
C TRP A 99 -5.94 15.89 11.83
N PRO A 100 -7.08 15.61 11.17
CA PRO A 100 -8.15 14.80 11.78
C PRO A 100 -7.68 13.42 12.24
N LEU A 101 -6.79 12.80 11.47
CA LEU A 101 -6.11 11.55 11.80
C LEU A 101 -4.60 11.79 11.82
N THR A 102 -3.93 11.32 12.88
CA THR A 102 -2.47 11.33 12.96
C THR A 102 -1.95 9.93 13.23
N TYR A 103 -0.95 9.49 12.48
CA TYR A 103 -0.35 8.16 12.62
C TYR A 103 1.16 8.30 12.79
N VAL A 104 1.73 7.50 13.69
CA VAL A 104 3.17 7.47 13.97
C VAL A 104 3.67 6.04 14.03
N TRP A 105 4.88 5.83 13.52
CA TRP A 105 5.60 4.56 13.66
C TRP A 105 7.06 4.90 13.95
N HIS A 106 7.65 4.30 15.00
CA HIS A 106 8.97 4.67 15.53
C HIS A 106 9.14 6.20 15.70
N ASP A 107 8.17 6.80 16.39
CA ASP A 107 8.13 8.24 16.72
C ASP A 107 8.14 9.19 15.51
N LYS A 108 7.83 8.68 14.31
CA LYS A 108 7.83 9.46 13.07
C LYS A 108 6.49 9.41 12.34
N PRO A 109 6.00 10.56 11.83
CA PRO A 109 4.79 10.64 11.02
C PRO A 109 5.09 10.31 9.56
N TYR A 110 5.30 9.02 9.26
CA TYR A 110 5.62 8.56 7.91
C TYR A 110 4.49 8.81 6.91
N VAL A 111 4.83 9.14 5.67
CA VAL A 111 3.85 9.47 4.61
C VAL A 111 3.66 8.33 3.60
N GLY A 112 4.70 7.54 3.33
CA GLY A 112 4.74 6.56 2.24
C GLY A 112 3.81 5.34 2.37
N GLY A 113 3.89 4.44 1.39
CA GLY A 113 3.00 3.27 1.26
C GLY A 113 3.25 2.14 2.27
N ALA A 114 4.45 2.06 2.87
CA ALA A 114 4.79 1.01 3.84
C ALA A 114 4.34 1.39 5.26
N HIS A 115 4.98 2.42 5.81
CA HIS A 115 4.91 2.77 7.23
C HIS A 115 3.98 3.95 7.54
N GLY A 116 3.33 4.51 6.53
CA GLY A 116 2.76 5.85 6.61
C GLY A 116 1.31 5.98 6.18
N TYR A 117 0.85 7.23 6.16
CA TYR A 117 -0.49 7.63 5.74
C TYR A 117 -0.89 7.03 4.38
N GLY A 118 0.04 6.98 3.41
CA GLY A 118 -0.18 6.43 2.08
C GLY A 118 -0.74 5.01 2.13
N GLY A 119 -0.12 4.14 2.93
CA GLY A 119 -0.55 2.75 3.08
C GLY A 119 -1.82 2.62 3.92
N ILE A 120 -1.91 3.35 5.03
CA ILE A 120 -3.05 3.28 5.96
C ILE A 120 -4.34 3.75 5.28
N LEU A 121 -4.32 4.95 4.70
CA LEU A 121 -5.48 5.51 4.03
C LEU A 121 -5.86 4.71 2.79
N TYR A 122 -4.88 4.17 2.05
CA TYR A 122 -5.16 3.30 0.91
C TYR A 122 -5.95 2.06 1.35
N MET A 123 -5.49 1.36 2.40
CA MET A 123 -6.18 0.18 2.93
C MET A 123 -7.58 0.48 3.46
N LEU A 124 -7.78 1.65 4.08
CA LEU A 124 -9.12 2.11 4.47
C LEU A 124 -10.02 2.28 3.24
N LEU A 125 -9.54 2.95 2.18
CA LEU A 125 -10.32 3.19 0.97
C LEU A 125 -10.61 1.92 0.16
N GLU A 126 -9.75 0.90 0.22
CA GLU A 126 -10.07 -0.42 -0.36
C GLU A 126 -11.26 -1.10 0.35
N ALA A 127 -11.56 -0.71 1.59
CA ALA A 127 -12.72 -1.15 2.36
C ALA A 127 -13.79 -0.05 2.50
N VAL A 128 -13.89 0.86 1.53
CA VAL A 128 -14.80 2.03 1.59
C VAL A 128 -16.26 1.66 1.83
N GLU A 129 -16.72 0.50 1.36
CA GLU A 129 -18.08 0.00 1.59
C GLU A 129 -18.40 -0.26 3.08
N HIS A 130 -17.37 -0.38 3.92
CA HIS A 130 -17.49 -0.60 5.36
C HIS A 130 -17.21 0.68 6.19
N ILE A 131 -17.06 1.84 5.55
CA ILE A 131 -16.79 3.12 6.20
C ILE A 131 -18.06 3.97 6.25
N GLY A 132 -18.35 4.57 7.40
CA GLY A 132 -19.48 5.49 7.53
C GLY A 132 -19.25 6.79 6.74
N SER A 133 -20.31 7.35 6.16
CA SER A 133 -20.21 8.58 5.36
C SER A 133 -19.57 9.76 6.12
N GLU A 134 -19.89 9.93 7.40
CA GLU A 134 -19.29 10.96 8.25
C GLU A 134 -17.79 10.72 8.51
N GLU A 135 -17.36 9.47 8.69
CA GLU A 135 -15.96 9.13 8.86
C GLU A 135 -15.18 9.42 7.58
N LEU A 136 -15.77 9.07 6.43
CA LEU A 136 -15.18 9.31 5.12
C LEU A 136 -15.00 10.82 4.85
N VAL A 137 -16.04 11.61 5.13
CA VAL A 137 -16.06 13.05 4.83
C VAL A 137 -15.30 13.89 5.86
N ASN A 138 -15.39 13.54 7.15
CA ASN A 138 -14.83 14.39 8.22
C ASN A 138 -13.46 13.94 8.70
N LEU A 139 -13.06 12.68 8.48
CA LEU A 139 -11.77 12.16 8.95
C LEU A 139 -10.84 11.82 7.78
N ILE A 140 -11.28 10.94 6.89
CA ILE A 140 -10.40 10.36 5.86
C ILE A 140 -10.11 11.37 4.75
N ARG A 141 -11.14 11.95 4.13
CA ARG A 141 -10.96 12.91 3.01
C ARG A 141 -10.13 14.14 3.41
N PRO A 142 -10.35 14.80 4.55
CA PRO A 142 -9.54 15.97 4.90
C PRO A 142 -8.11 15.59 5.27
N THR A 143 -7.87 14.42 5.89
CA THR A 143 -6.51 13.90 6.13
C THR A 143 -5.81 13.62 4.80
N LEU A 144 -6.50 13.04 3.82
CA LEU A 144 -5.98 12.81 2.47
C LEU A 144 -5.66 14.13 1.76
N ASP A 145 -6.52 15.14 1.85
CA ASP A 145 -6.29 16.47 1.27
C ASP A 145 -5.00 17.10 1.83
N MET A 146 -4.79 16.99 3.15
CA MET A 146 -3.56 17.46 3.78
C MET A 146 -2.31 16.68 3.32
N ILE A 147 -2.43 15.39 2.96
CA ILE A 147 -1.33 14.63 2.33
C ILE A 147 -1.03 15.18 0.93
N VAL A 148 -2.05 15.48 0.12
CA VAL A 148 -1.86 16.08 -1.21
C VAL A 148 -1.11 17.41 -1.10
N ASP A 149 -1.41 18.21 -0.08
CA ASP A 149 -0.72 19.48 0.19
C ASP A 149 0.76 19.32 0.55
N GLN A 150 1.22 18.12 0.93
CA GLN A 150 2.64 17.83 1.17
C GLN A 150 3.42 17.50 -0.11
N GLN A 151 2.77 17.47 -1.29
CA GLN A 151 3.46 17.14 -2.54
C GLN A 151 4.52 18.19 -2.87
N PHE A 152 5.76 17.74 -3.11
CA PHE A 152 6.84 18.60 -3.54
C PHE A 152 6.59 19.16 -4.95
N SER A 153 7.29 20.24 -5.30
CA SER A 153 7.22 20.83 -6.64
C SER A 153 7.65 19.87 -7.76
N SER A 154 8.49 18.88 -7.45
CA SER A 154 8.84 17.78 -8.37
C SER A 154 7.66 16.87 -8.69
N GLY A 155 6.67 16.78 -7.81
CA GLY A 155 5.60 15.76 -7.83
C GLY A 155 5.81 14.61 -6.84
N ASN A 156 6.96 14.52 -6.19
CA ASN A 156 7.22 13.53 -5.14
C ASN A 156 6.56 13.90 -3.80
N PHE A 157 6.70 13.03 -2.80
CA PHE A 157 6.22 13.24 -1.44
C PHE A 157 7.34 13.03 -0.42
N PRO A 158 7.32 13.73 0.74
CA PRO A 158 8.31 13.56 1.78
C PRO A 158 8.22 12.17 2.41
N PRO A 159 9.33 11.62 2.96
CA PRO A 159 9.29 10.36 3.69
C PRO A 159 8.46 10.45 4.98
N CYS A 160 8.60 11.56 5.71
CA CYS A 160 7.86 11.92 6.92
C CYS A 160 7.33 13.36 6.82
N LEU A 161 6.23 13.68 7.52
CA LEU A 161 5.75 15.07 7.59
C LEU A 161 6.84 15.99 8.15
N GLY A 162 7.00 17.16 7.52
CA GLY A 162 7.99 18.18 7.90
C GLY A 162 9.40 17.99 7.31
N GLU A 163 9.68 16.85 6.66
CA GLU A 163 10.94 16.69 5.91
C GLU A 163 10.87 17.42 4.56
N THR A 164 11.96 18.09 4.18
CA THR A 164 12.08 18.84 2.92
C THR A 164 13.00 18.18 1.89
N ASP A 165 13.61 17.06 2.26
CA ASP A 165 14.56 16.33 1.43
C ASP A 165 13.85 15.47 0.36
N ASP A 166 13.75 16.00 -0.86
CA ASP A 166 13.13 15.32 -2.00
C ASP A 166 14.08 14.32 -2.68
N LYS A 167 14.30 13.18 -2.03
CA LYS A 167 15.29 12.17 -2.47
C LYS A 167 14.70 10.77 -2.68
N LEU A 168 13.74 10.37 -1.86
CA LEU A 168 13.24 8.99 -1.85
C LEU A 168 12.09 8.83 -2.85
N LEU A 169 12.32 7.99 -3.86
CA LEU A 169 11.34 7.62 -4.89
C LEU A 169 11.12 6.11 -4.81
N HIS A 170 10.48 5.69 -3.72
CA HIS A 170 10.25 4.28 -3.40
C HIS A 170 8.76 4.03 -3.13
N TRP A 171 8.34 2.77 -3.22
CA TRP A 171 7.01 2.38 -2.74
C TRP A 171 6.89 2.62 -1.23
N CYS A 172 7.93 2.30 -0.46
CA CYS A 172 7.90 2.51 0.99
C CYS A 172 7.89 4.00 1.39
N HIS A 173 8.56 4.87 0.63
CA HIS A 173 8.68 6.31 0.90
C HIS A 173 8.75 7.10 -0.42
N GLY A 174 7.75 7.95 -0.68
CA GLY A 174 7.65 8.82 -1.85
C GLY A 174 6.48 8.50 -2.78
N GLY A 175 6.48 9.19 -3.93
CA GLY A 175 5.44 9.15 -4.96
C GLY A 175 4.99 7.76 -5.40
N PRO A 176 5.89 6.77 -5.62
CA PRO A 176 5.48 5.44 -6.04
C PRO A 176 4.47 4.79 -5.10
N GLY A 177 4.63 4.96 -3.78
CA GLY A 177 3.69 4.44 -2.79
C GLY A 177 2.38 5.23 -2.70
N LEU A 178 2.41 6.53 -3.02
CA LEU A 178 1.24 7.40 -2.92
C LEU A 178 0.32 7.32 -4.13
N VAL A 179 0.83 6.92 -5.30
CA VAL A 179 0.01 6.75 -6.51
C VAL A 179 -1.19 5.82 -6.28
N TYR A 180 -1.05 4.78 -5.46
CA TYR A 180 -2.14 3.86 -5.14
C TYR A 180 -3.27 4.54 -4.39
N LEU A 181 -2.94 5.24 -3.29
CA LEU A 181 -3.88 6.05 -2.52
C LEU A 181 -4.59 7.07 -3.40
N LEU A 182 -3.83 7.85 -4.17
CA LEU A 182 -4.37 8.93 -4.99
C LEU A 182 -5.29 8.41 -6.10
N ALA A 183 -4.92 7.30 -6.75
CA ALA A 183 -5.75 6.69 -7.78
C ALA A 183 -7.04 6.09 -7.22
N THR A 184 -7.00 5.46 -6.04
CA THR A 184 -8.19 4.93 -5.37
C THR A 184 -9.08 6.07 -4.87
N ALA A 185 -8.50 7.13 -4.31
CA ALA A 185 -9.22 8.33 -3.93
C ALA A 185 -9.92 9.01 -5.11
N GLU A 186 -9.25 9.12 -6.27
CA GLU A 186 -9.89 9.65 -7.48
C GLU A 186 -11.10 8.82 -7.88
N SER A 187 -10.99 7.49 -7.83
CA SER A 187 -12.09 6.59 -8.20
C SER A 187 -13.30 6.72 -7.26
N ILE A 188 -13.08 7.09 -6.00
CA ILE A 188 -14.13 7.23 -4.97
C ILE A 188 -14.74 8.64 -4.97
N PHE A 189 -13.89 9.67 -5.02
CA PHE A 189 -14.31 11.06 -4.80
C PHE A 189 -14.48 11.87 -6.09
N ASN A 190 -13.84 11.45 -7.19
CA ASN A 190 -13.89 12.10 -8.51
C ASN A 190 -13.71 13.63 -8.45
N ASP A 191 -12.70 14.07 -7.71
CA ASP A 191 -12.39 15.49 -7.42
C ASP A 191 -11.34 16.05 -8.40
N GLY A 192 -10.73 15.21 -9.25
CA GLY A 192 -9.69 15.59 -10.22
C GLY A 192 -8.35 15.97 -9.58
N LYS A 193 -8.32 16.56 -8.39
CA LYS A 193 -7.08 16.92 -7.68
C LYS A 193 -6.23 15.70 -7.34
N TYR A 194 -6.85 14.57 -7.03
CA TYR A 194 -6.14 13.32 -6.73
C TYR A 194 -5.53 12.74 -8.01
N LEU A 195 -6.27 12.76 -9.12
CA LEU A 195 -5.72 12.43 -10.43
C LEU A 195 -4.51 13.31 -10.77
N GLN A 196 -4.62 14.63 -10.61
CA GLN A 196 -3.50 15.55 -10.89
C GLN A 196 -2.28 15.25 -10.02
N ALA A 197 -2.46 15.01 -8.72
CA ALA A 197 -1.38 14.64 -7.82
C ALA A 197 -0.74 13.29 -8.23
N ALA A 198 -1.54 12.29 -8.60
CA ALA A 198 -1.06 10.98 -9.06
C ALA A 198 -0.26 11.10 -10.37
N LEU A 199 -0.73 11.91 -11.31
CA LEU A 199 -0.04 12.16 -12.58
C LEU A 199 1.29 12.91 -12.38
N LYS A 200 1.35 13.88 -11.47
CA LYS A 200 2.60 14.56 -11.09
C LYS A 200 3.61 13.57 -10.50
N ALA A 201 3.18 12.72 -9.56
CA ALA A 201 4.03 11.65 -9.02
C ALA A 201 4.50 10.71 -10.14
N GLY A 202 3.62 10.29 -11.05
CA GLY A 202 3.98 9.48 -12.21
C GLY A 202 5.02 10.15 -13.12
N ASN A 203 4.95 11.47 -13.32
CA ASN A 203 5.95 12.19 -14.11
C ASN A 203 7.32 12.24 -13.43
N ASP A 204 7.35 12.40 -12.11
CA ASP A 204 8.59 12.37 -11.34
C ASP A 204 9.23 10.97 -11.31
N ILE A 205 8.41 9.93 -11.14
CA ILE A 205 8.86 8.53 -11.25
C ILE A 205 9.46 8.28 -12.63
N TRP A 206 8.88 8.84 -13.70
CA TRP A 206 9.44 8.69 -15.04
C TRP A 206 10.83 9.33 -15.17
N GLN A 207 11.04 10.50 -14.55
CA GLN A 207 12.31 11.22 -14.63
C GLN A 207 13.41 10.61 -13.77
N ARG A 208 13.08 10.06 -12.60
CA ARG A 208 14.07 9.71 -11.56
C ARG A 208 13.93 8.29 -10.99
N GLY A 209 12.92 7.52 -11.43
CA GLY A 209 12.52 6.25 -10.83
C GLY A 209 13.35 5.01 -11.23
N LEU A 210 14.36 5.15 -12.09
CA LEU A 210 15.37 4.11 -12.33
C LEU A 210 16.43 4.15 -11.23
N LEU A 211 16.32 3.25 -10.26
CA LEU A 211 17.05 3.38 -9.01
C LEU A 211 18.39 2.64 -9.04
N ARG A 212 19.47 3.35 -8.69
CA ARG A 212 20.78 2.73 -8.39
C ARG A 212 20.75 1.82 -7.14
N LYS A 213 19.69 1.93 -6.32
CA LYS A 213 19.49 1.09 -5.15
C LYS A 213 19.24 -0.38 -5.52
N GLY A 214 18.62 -0.64 -6.67
CA GLY A 214 18.31 -1.99 -7.13
C GLY A 214 17.01 -2.08 -7.93
N TYR A 215 16.57 -3.32 -8.15
CA TYR A 215 15.44 -3.63 -9.02
C TYR A 215 14.20 -4.11 -8.27
N GLY A 216 14.27 -4.38 -6.96
CA GLY A 216 13.18 -4.95 -6.16
C GLY A 216 11.91 -4.08 -6.04
N LEU A 217 10.93 -4.59 -5.29
CA LEU A 217 9.60 -3.98 -5.18
C LEU A 217 9.51 -2.84 -4.14
N CYS A 218 10.16 -2.98 -2.99
CA CYS A 218 10.01 -2.02 -1.89
C CYS A 218 10.61 -0.65 -2.23
N HIS A 219 11.78 -0.66 -2.86
CA HIS A 219 12.59 0.51 -3.16
C HIS A 219 13.54 0.24 -4.34
N GLY A 220 13.00 -0.37 -5.38
CA GLY A 220 13.71 -0.67 -6.62
C GLY A 220 12.86 -0.32 -7.85
N THR A 221 13.46 -0.50 -9.00
CA THR A 221 12.88 -0.07 -10.28
C THR A 221 11.54 -0.77 -10.59
N THR A 222 11.36 -2.07 -10.30
CA THR A 222 10.07 -2.73 -10.58
C THR A 222 8.95 -2.26 -9.66
N GLY A 223 9.26 -1.95 -8.40
CA GLY A 223 8.30 -1.32 -7.49
C GLY A 223 7.77 0.01 -8.02
N ASN A 224 8.65 0.80 -8.60
CA ASN A 224 8.30 2.07 -9.25
C ASN A 224 7.48 1.86 -10.53
N ALA A 225 7.80 0.81 -11.30
CA ALA A 225 7.09 0.50 -12.54
C ALA A 225 5.61 0.14 -12.31
N TYR A 226 5.27 -0.49 -11.18
CA TYR A 226 3.87 -0.75 -10.81
C TYR A 226 3.03 0.53 -10.66
N ALA A 227 3.62 1.66 -10.29
CA ALA A 227 2.90 2.93 -10.24
C ALA A 227 2.36 3.31 -11.63
N PHE A 228 3.11 3.03 -12.70
CA PHE A 228 2.62 3.22 -14.06
C PHE A 228 1.49 2.26 -14.43
N LEU A 229 1.55 1.00 -14.00
CA LEU A 229 0.43 0.06 -14.21
C LEU A 229 -0.82 0.50 -13.44
N ARG A 230 -0.67 1.09 -12.26
CA ARG A 230 -1.81 1.67 -11.52
C ARG A 230 -2.39 2.89 -12.24
N LEU A 231 -1.55 3.79 -12.75
CA LEU A 231 -1.99 4.96 -13.52
C LEU A 231 -2.65 4.55 -14.83
N TYR A 232 -2.10 3.56 -15.53
CA TYR A 232 -2.71 3.02 -16.76
C TYR A 232 -4.12 2.49 -16.50
N ARG A 233 -4.32 1.71 -15.43
CA ARG A 233 -5.64 1.21 -15.03
C ARG A 233 -6.61 2.33 -14.64
N LEU A 234 -6.11 3.45 -14.10
CA LEU A 234 -6.94 4.59 -13.73
C LEU A 234 -7.37 5.41 -14.96
N THR A 235 -6.45 5.67 -15.89
CA THR A 235 -6.66 6.66 -16.96
C THR A 235 -6.89 6.05 -18.33
N ASN A 236 -6.59 4.76 -18.50
CA ASN A 236 -6.53 4.08 -19.79
C ASN A 236 -5.56 4.74 -20.80
N ASP A 237 -4.59 5.53 -20.31
CA ASP A 237 -3.61 6.22 -21.15
C ASP A 237 -2.38 5.34 -21.40
N GLU A 238 -2.22 4.88 -22.64
CA GLU A 238 -1.13 4.00 -23.07
C GLU A 238 0.27 4.57 -22.81
N ARG A 239 0.42 5.88 -22.61
CA ARG A 239 1.70 6.47 -22.19
C ARG A 239 2.20 5.86 -20.89
N HIS A 240 1.31 5.54 -19.94
CA HIS A 240 1.71 4.90 -18.69
C HIS A 240 2.14 3.45 -18.92
N LEU A 241 1.41 2.69 -19.75
CA LEU A 241 1.81 1.33 -20.12
C LEU A 241 3.20 1.33 -20.79
N HIS A 242 3.45 2.24 -21.73
CA HIS A 242 4.75 2.42 -22.35
C HIS A 242 5.86 2.69 -21.32
N ARG A 243 5.62 3.54 -20.32
CA ARG A 243 6.60 3.80 -19.23
C ARG A 243 6.90 2.54 -18.42
N ALA A 244 5.88 1.72 -18.10
CA ALA A 244 6.07 0.44 -17.41
C ALA A 244 6.93 -0.53 -18.24
N ILE A 245 6.69 -0.60 -19.55
CA ILE A 245 7.49 -1.43 -20.48
C ILE A 245 8.94 -0.95 -20.52
N LYS A 246 9.19 0.37 -20.56
CA LYS A 246 10.57 0.90 -20.51
C LYS A 246 11.30 0.62 -19.21
N PHE A 247 10.59 0.62 -18.08
CA PHE A 247 11.16 0.18 -16.81
C PHE A 247 11.44 -1.34 -16.80
N THR A 248 10.62 -2.13 -17.48
CA THR A 248 10.86 -3.56 -17.69
C THR A 248 12.12 -3.79 -18.53
N GLU A 249 12.29 -3.06 -19.63
CA GLU A 249 13.49 -3.11 -20.50
C GLU A 249 14.77 -2.80 -19.73
N TRP A 250 14.74 -1.81 -18.83
CA TRP A 250 15.85 -1.54 -17.91
C TRP A 250 16.16 -2.75 -17.01
N CYS A 251 15.13 -3.38 -16.46
CA CYS A 251 15.25 -4.54 -15.59
C CYS A 251 15.67 -5.82 -16.34
N CYS A 252 15.45 -5.94 -17.65
CA CYS A 252 15.95 -7.06 -18.47
C CYS A 252 17.49 -7.10 -18.50
N HIS A 253 18.14 -5.96 -18.28
CA HIS A 253 19.60 -5.85 -18.12
C HIS A 253 20.00 -5.97 -16.63
N TYR A 254 19.33 -6.83 -15.87
CA TYR A 254 19.54 -7.00 -14.43
C TYR A 254 21.03 -7.25 -14.12
N GLY A 255 21.57 -6.49 -13.16
CA GLY A 255 22.96 -6.60 -12.73
C GLY A 255 23.98 -5.86 -13.62
N GLN A 256 23.56 -5.26 -14.74
CA GLN A 256 24.47 -4.58 -15.67
C GLN A 256 24.62 -3.07 -15.39
N HIS A 257 23.82 -2.50 -14.48
CA HIS A 257 23.79 -1.06 -14.20
C HIS A 257 24.61 -0.62 -12.98
N GLY A 258 25.39 -1.52 -12.38
CA GLY A 258 26.18 -1.22 -11.16
C GLY A 258 25.32 -0.93 -9.93
N CYS A 259 24.10 -1.47 -9.87
CA CYS A 259 23.24 -1.38 -8.69
C CYS A 259 23.82 -2.19 -7.53
N ARG A 260 23.49 -1.80 -6.29
CA ARG A 260 23.87 -2.55 -5.10
C ARG A 260 23.16 -3.90 -5.06
N THR A 261 23.83 -4.90 -4.47
CA THR A 261 23.18 -6.17 -4.10
C THR A 261 22.26 -5.93 -2.91
N PRO A 262 20.98 -6.34 -2.94
CA PRO A 262 20.07 -6.22 -1.80
C PRO A 262 20.50 -7.09 -0.61
N ASP A 263 20.08 -6.75 0.60
CA ASP A 263 20.39 -7.53 1.82
C ASP A 263 19.82 -8.96 1.74
N ARG A 264 18.63 -9.12 1.16
CA ARG A 264 18.03 -10.41 0.80
C ARG A 264 17.86 -10.52 -0.72
N PRO A 265 18.92 -10.92 -1.47
CA PRO A 265 18.96 -10.84 -2.94
C PRO A 265 17.86 -11.60 -3.69
N TYR A 266 17.25 -12.59 -3.04
CA TYR A 266 16.22 -13.45 -3.64
C TYR A 266 14.82 -13.25 -3.03
N SER A 267 14.66 -12.29 -2.11
CA SER A 267 13.37 -12.04 -1.47
C SER A 267 12.37 -11.36 -2.41
N LEU A 268 11.08 -11.43 -2.07
CA LEU A 268 10.01 -10.76 -2.82
C LEU A 268 10.16 -9.24 -2.80
N MET A 269 10.37 -8.63 -1.62
CA MET A 269 10.32 -7.17 -1.51
C MET A 269 11.62 -6.48 -1.91
N GLU A 270 12.78 -7.11 -1.75
CA GLU A 270 14.08 -6.46 -2.02
C GLU A 270 14.78 -7.04 -3.25
N GLY A 271 14.52 -8.31 -3.56
CA GLY A 271 15.34 -9.12 -4.44
C GLY A 271 14.69 -9.54 -5.76
N MET A 272 15.32 -10.55 -6.36
CA MET A 272 14.99 -11.08 -7.68
C MET A 272 13.56 -11.62 -7.77
N ALA A 273 13.03 -12.23 -6.71
CA ALA A 273 11.66 -12.75 -6.73
C ALA A 273 10.64 -11.63 -7.00
N GLY A 274 10.86 -10.42 -6.48
CA GLY A 274 10.02 -9.26 -6.79
C GLY A 274 10.15 -8.76 -8.22
N THR A 275 11.36 -8.80 -8.78
CA THR A 275 11.58 -8.44 -10.19
C THR A 275 10.85 -9.43 -11.12
N LEU A 276 10.99 -10.73 -10.85
CA LEU A 276 10.31 -11.79 -11.61
C LEU A 276 8.79 -11.71 -11.46
N TYR A 277 8.28 -11.42 -10.26
CA TYR A 277 6.85 -11.24 -10.03
C TYR A 277 6.30 -10.15 -10.95
N PHE A 278 6.95 -8.98 -11.00
CA PHE A 278 6.55 -7.90 -11.90
C PHE A 278 6.58 -8.30 -13.38
N PHE A 279 7.58 -9.08 -13.82
CA PHE A 279 7.66 -9.56 -15.21
C PHE A 279 6.52 -10.48 -15.59
N LEU A 280 6.05 -11.31 -14.67
CA LEU A 280 4.86 -12.14 -14.90
C LEU A 280 3.59 -11.28 -14.96
N ASP A 281 3.51 -10.26 -14.11
CA ASP A 281 2.31 -9.45 -13.95
C ASP A 281 2.09 -8.48 -15.12
N ILE A 282 3.17 -7.90 -15.68
CA ILE A 282 3.07 -6.97 -16.80
C ILE A 282 2.56 -7.62 -18.10
N ILE A 283 2.57 -8.96 -18.20
CA ILE A 283 1.97 -9.69 -19.32
C ILE A 283 0.47 -9.37 -19.44
N ASN A 284 -0.22 -9.16 -18.31
CA ASN A 284 -1.62 -8.78 -18.25
C ASN A 284 -1.78 -7.43 -17.50
N PRO A 285 -1.48 -6.29 -18.13
CA PRO A 285 -1.28 -5.01 -17.43
C PRO A 285 -2.54 -4.48 -16.72
N PHE A 286 -3.74 -4.83 -17.18
CA PHE A 286 -5.00 -4.49 -16.51
C PHE A 286 -5.25 -5.33 -15.24
N GLU A 287 -4.73 -6.55 -15.20
CA GLU A 287 -4.84 -7.44 -14.04
C GLU A 287 -3.67 -7.28 -13.06
N ALA A 288 -2.60 -6.60 -13.48
CA ALA A 288 -1.43 -6.42 -12.64
C ALA A 288 -1.74 -5.72 -11.31
N ARG A 289 -1.21 -6.26 -10.20
CA ARG A 289 -1.38 -5.77 -8.83
C ARG A 289 -0.03 -5.81 -8.10
N PHE A 290 0.35 -4.70 -7.48
CA PHE A 290 1.54 -4.71 -6.60
C PHE A 290 1.29 -5.73 -5.47
N PRO A 291 2.15 -6.76 -5.33
CA PRO A 291 1.86 -7.88 -4.44
C PRO A 291 1.90 -7.47 -2.97
N ALA A 292 1.07 -8.13 -2.15
CA ALA A 292 0.95 -7.89 -0.71
C ALA A 292 0.56 -6.44 -0.34
N PHE A 293 -0.02 -5.68 -1.28
CA PHE A 293 -0.48 -4.32 -1.06
C PHE A 293 -1.80 -4.04 -1.80
N GLN A 294 -1.89 -4.32 -3.10
CA GLN A 294 -3.13 -4.18 -3.85
C GLN A 294 -4.00 -5.44 -3.80
N LEU A 295 -5.32 -5.26 -3.91
CA LEU A 295 -6.33 -6.33 -3.97
C LEU A 295 -6.73 -6.71 -5.40
#